data_AF-A0A433BBJ4-F1
#
_entry.id   AF-A0A433BBJ4-F1
#
_cell.length_a   1.000
_cell.length_b   1.000
_cell.length_c   1.000
_cell.angle_alpha   90.00
_cell.angle_beta   90.00
_cell.angle_gamma   90.00
#
_symmetry.space_group_name_H-M   'P 1'
#
loop_
_entity.id
_entity.type
_entity.pdbx_description
1 polymer ?
#
loop_
_entity_poly.entity_id
_entity_poly.type
_entity_poly.pdbx_seq_one_letter_code
_entity_poly.pdbx_strand_id
1 'polypeptide(L)'
;MNPDIDQTIAQILVDKFHIEAERVKPEAALEDLGLDSLALMEFVFAIEDAFQLRIPEERLDPRQGGITLQHLADVIREHLGTQARPAGA
;
A
#
# COMPACT_ATOMS: atom_id res chain seq x y z
N MET A 1 -0.57 -3.75 -16.38
CA MET A 1 -0.96 -4.01 -14.98
C MET A 1 0.19 -4.78 -14.36
N ASN A 2 0.84 -4.28 -13.32
CA ASN A 2 1.81 -5.07 -12.56
C ASN A 2 0.96 -5.88 -11.57
N PRO A 3 0.60 -7.13 -11.86
CA PRO A 3 -0.41 -7.84 -11.08
C PRO A 3 0.05 -8.13 -9.64
N ASP A 4 1.32 -7.93 -9.30
CA ASP A 4 1.87 -8.29 -8.00
C ASP A 4 1.64 -7.25 -6.89
N ILE A 5 1.72 -5.95 -7.20
CA ILE A 5 1.63 -4.90 -6.17
C ILE A 5 0.19 -4.73 -5.72
N ASP A 6 -0.71 -4.45 -6.66
CA ASP A 6 -2.14 -4.24 -6.40
C ASP A 6 -2.77 -5.48 -5.73
N GLN A 7 -2.39 -6.68 -6.17
CA GLN A 7 -2.89 -7.93 -5.59
C GLN A 7 -2.37 -8.16 -4.18
N THR A 8 -1.09 -7.92 -3.90
CA THR A 8 -0.54 -8.06 -2.54
C THR A 8 -1.21 -7.07 -1.59
N ILE A 9 -1.37 -5.81 -2.03
CA ILE A 9 -2.08 -4.79 -1.25
C ILE A 9 -3.52 -5.23 -0.98
N ALA A 10 -4.25 -5.68 -2.02
CA ALA A 10 -5.61 -6.17 -1.88
C ALA A 10 -5.70 -7.38 -0.93
N GLN A 11 -4.78 -8.33 -1.04
CA GLN A 11 -4.71 -9.50 -0.15
C GLN A 11 -4.49 -9.09 1.31
N ILE A 12 -3.58 -8.16 1.58
CA ILE A 12 -3.35 -7.63 2.93
C ILE A 12 -4.63 -6.98 3.48
N LEU A 13 -5.33 -6.18 2.66
CA LEU A 13 -6.59 -5.55 3.07
C LEU A 13 -7.71 -6.56 3.33
N VAL A 14 -7.83 -7.59 2.50
CA VAL A 14 -8.87 -8.62 2.65
C VAL A 14 -8.56 -9.54 3.84
N ASP A 15 -7.32 -9.96 4.00
CA ASP A 15 -6.93 -10.97 5.00
C ASP A 15 -6.70 -10.37 6.40
N LYS A 16 -6.01 -9.22 6.49
CA LYS A 16 -5.75 -8.57 7.79
C LYS A 16 -6.85 -7.61 8.21
N PHE A 17 -7.40 -6.86 7.26
CA PHE A 17 -8.36 -5.79 7.55
C PHE A 17 -9.81 -6.18 7.24
N HIS A 18 -10.04 -7.39 6.72
CA HIS A 18 -11.37 -7.90 6.36
C HIS A 18 -12.15 -6.97 5.41
N ILE A 19 -11.42 -6.23 4.56
CA ILE A 19 -12.01 -5.32 3.56
C ILE A 19 -12.38 -6.13 2.32
N GLU A 20 -13.57 -5.87 1.78
CA GLU A 20 -14.03 -6.55 0.57
C GLU A 20 -13.17 -6.15 -0.64
N ALA A 21 -12.70 -7.13 -1.41
CA ALA A 21 -11.90 -6.88 -2.62
C ALA A 21 -12.63 -5.98 -3.64
N GLU A 22 -13.96 -5.99 -3.64
CA GLU A 22 -14.80 -5.12 -4.48
C GLU A 22 -14.73 -3.64 -4.10
N ARG A 23 -14.40 -3.34 -2.83
CA ARG A 23 -14.20 -1.98 -2.32
C ARG A 23 -12.76 -1.49 -2.54
N VAL A 24 -11.80 -2.41 -2.69
CA VAL A 24 -10.39 -2.12 -2.98
C VAL A 24 -10.26 -1.56 -4.40
N LYS A 25 -10.47 -0.25 -4.54
CA LYS A 25 -10.31 0.47 -5.80
C LYS A 25 -9.11 1.43 -5.70
N PRO A 26 -8.36 1.64 -6.79
CA PRO A 26 -7.21 2.56 -6.77
C PRO A 26 -7.59 3.98 -6.32
N GLU A 27 -8.78 4.43 -6.71
CA GLU A 27 -9.37 5.73 -6.38
C GLU A 27 -10.02 5.78 -4.99
N ALA A 28 -10.15 4.65 -4.28
CA ALA A 28 -10.67 4.65 -2.92
C ALA A 28 -9.63 5.22 -1.95
N ALA A 29 -10.10 6.10 -1.07
CA ALA A 29 -9.33 6.58 0.07
C ALA A 29 -9.21 5.46 1.10
N LEU A 30 -8.03 5.31 1.71
CA LEU A 30 -7.79 4.33 2.78
C LEU A 30 -8.78 4.52 3.94
N GLU A 31 -9.08 5.77 4.26
CA GLU A 31 -10.06 6.16 5.29
C GLU A 31 -11.48 5.65 4.96
N ASP A 32 -11.89 5.67 3.69
CA ASP A 32 -13.21 5.19 3.23
C ASP A 32 -13.33 3.66 3.28
N LEU A 33 -12.18 2.98 3.19
CA LEU A 33 -12.09 1.52 3.35
C LEU A 33 -12.15 1.08 4.82
N GLY A 34 -12.19 2.02 5.76
CA GLY A 34 -12.19 1.73 7.21
C GLY A 34 -10.78 1.58 7.79
N LEU A 35 -9.75 2.12 7.13
CA LEU A 35 -8.42 2.24 7.72
C LEU A 35 -8.35 3.50 8.58
N ASP A 36 -8.65 3.36 9.87
CA ASP A 36 -8.39 4.37 10.88
C ASP A 36 -6.87 4.62 11.05
N SER A 37 -6.48 5.69 11.75
CA SER A 37 -5.06 6.06 11.95
C SER A 37 -4.17 4.92 12.48
N LEU A 38 -4.71 4.04 13.33
CA LEU A 38 -3.99 2.86 13.84
C LEU A 38 -3.89 1.76 12.77
N ALA A 39 -5.00 1.45 12.12
CA ALA A 39 -5.08 0.44 11.07
C ALA A 39 -4.20 0.82 9.87
N LEU A 40 -4.16 2.10 9.51
CA LEU A 40 -3.26 2.63 8.48
C LEU A 40 -1.80 2.41 8.86
N MET A 41 -1.39 2.66 10.12
CA MET A 41 -0.03 2.37 10.56
C MET A 41 0.30 0.86 10.45
N GLU A 42 -0.59 -0.02 10.92
CA GLU A 42 -0.39 -1.47 10.81
C GLU A 42 -0.33 -1.95 9.35
N PHE A 43 -1.14 -1.34 8.48
CA PHE A 43 -1.21 -1.65 7.07
C PHE A 43 0.07 -1.26 6.35
N VAL A 44 0.57 -0.05 6.60
CA VAL A 44 1.84 0.44 6.06
C VAL A 44 2.98 -0.47 6.50
N PHE A 45 3.02 -0.84 7.79
CA PHE A 45 4.06 -1.72 8.30
C PHE A 45 4.03 -3.12 7.67
N ALA A 46 2.83 -3.69 7.46
CA ALA A 46 2.67 -4.97 6.78
C ALA A 46 3.14 -4.93 5.32
N ILE A 47 2.92 -3.81 4.63
CA ILE A 47 3.41 -3.59 3.26
C ILE A 47 4.92 -3.40 3.24
N GLU A 48 5.46 -2.57 4.13
CA GLU A 48 6.90 -2.37 4.28
C GLU A 48 7.62 -3.69 4.49
N ASP A 49 7.10 -4.56 5.35
CA ASP A 49 7.64 -5.90 5.59
C ASP A 49 7.50 -6.82 4.36
N ALA A 50 6.31 -6.89 3.75
CA ALA A 50 6.05 -7.74 2.60
C ALA A 50 6.92 -7.41 1.38
N PHE A 51 7.22 -6.13 1.17
CA PHE A 51 8.04 -5.65 0.05
C PHE A 51 9.48 -5.30 0.44
N GLN A 52 9.87 -5.53 1.71
CA GLN A 52 11.17 -5.16 2.26
C GLN A 52 11.58 -3.71 1.95
N LEU A 53 10.63 -2.78 2.07
CA LEU A 53 10.82 -1.36 1.81
C LEU A 53 10.52 -0.53 3.05
N ARG A 54 10.89 0.76 2.99
CA ARG A 54 10.58 1.74 4.04
C ARG A 54 9.78 2.88 3.44
N ILE A 55 8.54 3.06 3.85
CA ILE A 55 7.73 4.21 3.46
C ILE A 55 7.79 5.23 4.59
N PRO A 56 8.31 6.45 4.34
CA PRO A 56 8.31 7.47 5.37
C PRO A 56 6.88 7.88 5.72
N GLU A 57 6.60 7.93 7.02
CA GLU A 57 5.32 8.32 7.60
C GLU A 57 4.79 9.66 7.09
N GLU A 58 5.68 10.60 6.75
CA GLU A 58 5.32 11.90 6.15
C GLU A 58 4.60 11.77 4.79
N ARG A 59 4.88 10.69 4.03
CA ARG A 59 4.22 10.40 2.74
C ARG A 59 2.85 9.73 2.94
N LEU A 60 2.62 9.15 4.10
CA LEU A 60 1.40 8.43 4.46
C LEU A 60 0.81 8.97 5.76
N ASP A 61 0.87 10.29 5.93
CA ASP A 61 0.40 10.92 7.13
C ASP A 61 -1.13 10.95 7.12
N PRO A 62 -1.81 10.26 8.05
CA PRO A 62 -3.27 10.21 8.07
C PRO A 62 -3.90 11.59 8.28
N ARG A 63 -3.13 12.59 8.73
CA ARG A 63 -3.61 13.97 8.89
C ARG A 63 -3.60 14.77 7.58
N GLN A 64 -2.82 14.35 6.59
CA GLN A 64 -2.84 14.97 5.26
C GLN A 64 -4.15 14.64 4.51
N GLY A 65 -4.80 13.53 4.89
CA GLY A 65 -6.08 13.08 4.34
C GLY A 65 -5.99 12.69 2.86
N GLY A 66 -6.92 11.86 2.39
CA GLY A 66 -7.01 11.55 0.96
C GLY A 66 -5.86 10.68 0.43
N ILE A 67 -5.22 9.90 1.30
CA ILE A 67 -4.31 8.83 0.88
C ILE A 67 -5.16 7.76 0.20
N THR A 68 -4.89 7.53 -1.08
CA THR A 68 -5.58 6.51 -1.86
C THR A 68 -4.72 5.27 -2.05
N LEU A 69 -5.39 4.15 -2.35
CA LEU A 69 -4.73 2.92 -2.74
C LEU A 69 -3.76 3.12 -3.91
N GLN A 70 -4.15 3.94 -4.89
CA GLN A 70 -3.30 4.29 -6.02
C GLN A 70 -2.01 4.96 -5.56
N HIS A 71 -2.10 5.92 -4.64
CA HIS A 71 -0.93 6.67 -4.15
C HIS A 71 0.07 5.75 -3.46
N LEU A 72 -0.43 4.85 -2.62
CA LEU A 72 0.37 3.84 -1.94
C LEU A 72 1.05 2.88 -2.94
N ALA A 73 0.27 2.35 -3.89
CA ALA A 73 0.77 1.45 -4.92
C ALA A 73 1.85 2.12 -5.79
N ASP A 74 1.69 3.41 -6.09
CA ASP A 74 2.66 4.19 -6.85
C ASP A 74 3.98 4.35 -6.09
N VAL A 75 3.94 4.71 -4.81
CA VAL A 75 5.13 4.81 -3.94
C VAL A 75 5.90 3.49 -3.88
N ILE A 76 5.18 2.38 -3.70
CA ILE A 76 5.77 1.03 -3.68
C ILE A 76 6.41 0.72 -5.04
N ARG A 77 5.72 1.05 -6.14
CA ARG A 77 6.20 0.81 -7.50
C ARG A 77 7.44 1.62 -7.83
N GLU A 78 7.51 2.87 -7.42
CA GLU A 78 8.70 3.73 -7.58
C GLU A 78 9.90 3.12 -6.83
N HIS A 79 9.68 2.64 -5.60
CA HIS A 79 10.72 1.99 -4.81
C HIS A 79 11.20 0.67 -5.42
N LEU A 80 10.27 -0.21 -5.80
CA LEU A 80 10.59 -1.50 -6.44
C LEU A 80 11.25 -1.31 -7.81
N GLY A 81 10.80 -0.33 -8.60
CA GLY A 81 11.41 0.00 -9.90
C GLY A 81 12.85 0.50 -9.76
N THR A 82 13.18 1.17 -8.66
CA THR A 82 14.54 1.61 -8.34
C THR A 82 15.43 0.45 -7.86
N GLN A 83 14.86 -0.51 -7.13
CA GLN A 83 15.57 -1.71 -6.65
C GLN A 83 15.71 -2.80 -7.73
N ALA A 84 14.89 -2.77 -8.79
CA ALA A 84 14.91 -3.73 -9.90
C ALA A 84 16.02 -3.49 -10.94
N ARG A 85 17.18 -2.94 -10.53
CA ARG A 85 18.38 -3.02 -11.38
C ARG A 85 18.97 -4.43 -11.19
N PRO A 86 19.01 -5.27 -12.23
CA PRO A 86 19.41 -6.66 -12.06
C PRO A 86 20.88 -6.72 -11.63
N ALA A 87 21.13 -7.23 -10.43
CA ALA A 87 22.40 -7.87 -10.12
C ALA A 87 22.42 -9.19 -10.90
N GLY A 88 23.00 -9.17 -12.09
CA GLY A 88 23.07 -10.35 -12.95
C GLY A 88 23.64 -10.08 -14.33
N ALA A 89 24.93 -9.70 -14.39
CA ALA A 89 25.80 -9.92 -15.55
C ALA A 89 27.22 -10.21 -15.03
#